data_AF-A0A645JM02-F1
#
_entry.id   AF-A0A645JM02-F1
#
_cell.length_a   1.000
_cell.length_b   1.000
_cell.length_c   1.000
_cell.angle_alpha   90.00
_cell.angle_beta   90.00
_cell.angle_gamma   90.00
#
_symmetry.space_group_name_H-M   'P 1'
#
loop_
_entity.id
_entity.type
_entity.pdbx_description
1 polymer ?
#
loop_
_entity_poly.entity_id
_entity_poly.type
_entity_poly.pdbx_seq_one_letter_code
_entity_poly.pdbx_strand_id
1 'polypeptide(L)'
;MAILPADLRLVQQELPAGQAELVTSNPPYRPVGHGALNPHDHVAMARHELTANLDDVIAAARHLLKYRGRFAMVHLPERMTEVLGKLSAAGLEPKRLQLVYPKLGSKPNMLLVEAIRGAKPGLEVLPPFLVYHQDGTYTDAVMAYYKQVKT
;
A
#
# COMPACT_ATOMS: atom_id res chain seq x y z
N MET A 1 7.63 15.20 -13.96
CA MET A 1 6.66 14.77 -12.94
C MET A 1 5.53 15.79 -12.93
N ALA A 2 4.28 15.36 -13.10
CA ALA A 2 3.12 16.23 -13.00
C ALA A 2 2.38 15.92 -11.69
N ILE A 3 1.88 16.94 -11.01
CA ILE A 3 1.10 16.81 -9.79
C ILE A 3 -0.32 17.30 -10.11
N LEU A 4 -1.31 16.46 -9.85
CA LEU A 4 -2.72 16.79 -10.02
C LEU A 4 -3.36 16.83 -8.63
N PRO A 5 -3.74 18.01 -8.11
CA PRO A 5 -4.51 18.11 -6.87
C PRO A 5 -5.95 17.66 -7.14
N ALA A 6 -6.24 16.38 -6.90
CA ALA A 6 -7.55 15.78 -7.12
C ALA A 6 -7.92 14.78 -6.02
N ASP A 7 -9.23 14.59 -5.85
CA ASP A 7 -9.79 13.54 -4.99
C ASP A 7 -9.78 12.20 -5.73
N LEU A 8 -9.08 11.19 -5.18
CA LEU A 8 -8.99 9.87 -5.80
C LEU A 8 -10.35 9.20 -6.00
N ARG A 9 -11.35 9.54 -5.18
CA ARG A 9 -12.73 9.02 -5.31
C ARG A 9 -13.39 9.50 -6.59
N LEU A 10 -12.96 10.65 -7.09
CA LEU A 10 -13.44 11.29 -8.32
C LEU A 10 -12.52 11.04 -9.51
N VAL A 11 -11.50 10.16 -9.38
CA VAL A 11 -10.48 9.95 -10.41
C VAL A 11 -11.06 9.55 -11.77
N GLN A 12 -12.24 8.94 -11.79
CA GLN A 12 -12.93 8.55 -13.03
C GLN A 12 -13.41 9.75 -13.87
N GLN A 13 -13.61 10.90 -13.22
CA GLN A 13 -14.00 12.17 -13.85
C GLN A 13 -12.77 12.95 -14.31
N GLU A 14 -11.64 12.74 -13.66
CA GLU A 14 -10.39 13.48 -13.89
C GLU A 14 -9.45 12.80 -14.89
N LEU A 15 -9.42 11.46 -14.92
CA LEU A 15 -8.46 10.68 -15.70
C LEU A 15 -9.13 9.55 -16.49
N PRO A 16 -8.73 9.36 -17.77
CA PRO A 16 -9.22 8.25 -18.58
C PRO A 16 -8.84 6.89 -18.00
N ALA A 17 -9.72 5.91 -18.18
CA ALA A 17 -9.50 4.55 -17.72
C ALA A 17 -8.33 3.88 -18.47
N GLY A 18 -7.65 2.96 -17.78
CA GLY A 18 -6.75 2.00 -18.42
C GLY A 18 -5.47 2.58 -19.03
N GLN A 19 -5.01 3.73 -18.55
CA GLN A 19 -3.79 4.36 -19.06
C GLN A 19 -2.52 3.96 -18.28
N ALA A 20 -2.66 3.54 -17.02
CA ALA A 20 -1.53 3.29 -16.15
C ALA A 20 -1.00 1.85 -16.30
N GLU A 21 0.32 1.71 -16.40
CA GLU A 21 0.99 0.40 -16.28
C GLU A 21 1.20 -0.01 -14.83
N LEU A 22 1.41 0.98 -13.96
CA LEU A 22 1.64 0.83 -12.54
C LEU A 22 0.84 1.91 -11.79
N VAL A 23 0.12 1.49 -10.76
CA VAL A 23 -0.46 2.37 -9.75
C VAL A 23 0.15 1.98 -8.41
N THR A 24 0.62 2.96 -7.64
CA THR A 24 1.16 2.74 -6.30
C THR A 24 0.31 3.51 -5.28
N SER A 25 0.01 2.89 -4.14
CA SER A 25 -0.67 3.58 -3.04
C SER A 25 0.00 3.29 -1.71
N ASN A 26 0.11 4.32 -0.89
CA ASN A 26 0.51 4.20 0.50
C ASN A 26 -0.56 4.84 1.39
N PRO A 27 -1.75 4.23 1.48
CA PRO A 27 -2.90 4.86 2.11
C PRO A 27 -2.68 5.04 3.62
N PRO A 28 -3.36 6.01 4.25
CA PRO A 28 -3.33 6.14 5.70
C PRO A 28 -3.86 4.85 6.34
N TYR A 29 -3.00 4.24 7.15
CA TYR A 29 -3.12 2.85 7.58
C TYR A 29 -4.29 2.52 8.53
N ARG A 30 -4.88 3.52 9.19
CA ARG A 30 -5.84 3.30 10.28
C ARG A 30 -7.27 3.58 9.83
N PRO A 31 -8.22 2.66 10.08
CA PRO A 31 -9.64 2.96 9.93
C PRO A 31 -10.03 4.16 10.80
N VAL A 32 -10.91 5.01 10.26
CA VAL A 32 -11.53 6.09 11.02
C VAL A 32 -12.36 5.47 12.16
N GLY A 33 -12.16 5.94 13.40
CA GLY A 33 -13.02 5.59 14.55
C GLY A 33 -12.56 4.42 15.43
N HIS A 34 -11.42 3.77 15.17
CA HIS A 34 -10.87 2.73 16.05
C HIS A 34 -9.42 3.03 16.47
N GLY A 35 -9.27 3.56 17.69
CA GLY A 35 -8.01 3.77 18.39
C GLY A 35 -8.22 4.66 19.61
N ALA A 36 -7.58 4.33 20.75
CA ALA A 36 -7.54 5.26 21.88
C ALA A 36 -6.87 6.56 21.42
N LEU A 37 -7.60 7.68 21.55
CA LEU A 37 -7.09 9.02 21.34
C LEU A 37 -5.92 9.23 22.31
N ASN A 38 -4.70 9.33 21.78
CA ASN A 38 -3.57 9.77 22.58
C ASN A 38 -3.81 11.27 22.90
N PRO A 39 -3.96 11.67 24.18
CA PRO A 39 -4.27 13.06 24.54
C PRO A 39 -3.17 14.07 24.19
N HIS A 40 -2.00 13.61 23.70
CA HIS A 40 -0.90 14.45 23.23
C HIS A 40 -0.73 14.51 21.70
N ASP A 41 -1.66 13.96 20.91
CA ASP A 41 -1.63 14.08 19.45
C ASP A 41 -2.08 15.49 19.00
N HIS A 42 -1.21 16.50 19.14
CA HIS A 42 -1.30 17.77 18.41
C HIS A 42 -1.18 17.59 16.87
N VAL A 43 -1.08 16.34 16.40
CA VAL A 43 -1.10 15.91 15.00
C VAL A 43 -2.52 15.53 14.54
N ALA A 44 -3.54 15.58 15.40
CA ALA A 44 -4.90 15.18 15.08
C ALA A 44 -5.56 16.01 13.95
N MET A 45 -5.15 17.28 13.75
CA MET A 45 -5.75 18.14 12.73
C MET A 45 -5.24 17.90 11.30
N ALA A 46 -4.11 17.20 11.11
CA ALA A 46 -3.66 16.77 9.78
C ALA A 46 -4.34 15.48 9.30
N ARG A 47 -5.14 14.83 10.16
CA ARG A 47 -5.93 13.63 9.83
C ARG A 47 -7.33 13.96 9.30
N HIS A 48 -7.68 15.25 9.23
CA HIS A 48 -8.96 15.73 8.72
C HIS A 48 -8.91 16.17 7.24
N GLU A 49 -8.18 15.42 6.40
CA GLU A 49 -8.68 15.01 5.07
C GLU A 49 -8.96 13.50 5.17
N LEU A 50 -10.24 13.15 5.26
CA LEU A 50 -10.74 12.01 6.05
C LEU A 50 -11.42 10.91 5.21
N THR A 51 -11.21 10.85 3.90
CA THR A 51 -12.34 10.46 3.02
C THR A 51 -12.19 9.23 2.14
N ALA A 52 -10.99 8.70 1.90
CA ALA A 52 -10.82 7.52 1.03
C ALA A 52 -10.53 6.27 1.86
N ASN A 53 -11.44 5.30 1.77
CA ASN A 53 -11.27 3.99 2.39
C ASN A 53 -10.52 3.02 1.44
N LEU A 54 -10.31 1.78 1.88
CA LEU A 54 -9.63 0.76 1.09
C LEU A 54 -10.34 0.47 -0.25
N ASP A 55 -11.67 0.50 -0.27
CA ASP A 55 -12.46 0.27 -1.47
C ASP A 55 -12.29 1.42 -2.48
N ASP A 56 -12.24 2.67 -2.00
CA ASP A 56 -11.97 3.84 -2.84
C ASP A 56 -10.61 3.74 -3.54
N VAL A 57 -9.57 3.35 -2.79
CA VAL A 57 -8.21 3.16 -3.30
C VAL A 57 -8.17 2.04 -4.35
N ILE A 58 -8.80 0.91 -4.07
CA ILE A 58 -8.86 -0.24 -4.99
C ILE A 58 -9.64 0.10 -6.26
N ALA A 59 -10.77 0.82 -6.12
CA ALA A 59 -11.58 1.26 -7.25
C ALA A 59 -10.81 2.23 -8.16
N ALA A 60 -10.13 3.22 -7.57
CA ALA A 60 -9.28 4.15 -8.28
C ALA A 60 -8.14 3.43 -9.02
N ALA A 61 -7.42 2.53 -8.33
CA ALA A 61 -6.34 1.75 -8.93
C ALA A 61 -6.86 0.89 -10.10
N ARG A 62 -7.99 0.20 -9.92
CA ARG A 62 -8.59 -0.62 -10.97
C ARG A 62 -8.97 0.21 -12.19
N HIS A 63 -9.57 1.39 -12.01
CA HIS A 63 -9.97 2.29 -13.09
C HIS A 63 -8.76 2.72 -13.93
N LEU A 64 -7.71 3.20 -13.25
CA LEU A 64 -6.51 3.73 -13.89
C LEU A 64 -5.69 2.65 -14.62
N LEU A 65 -5.63 1.43 -14.08
CA LEU A 65 -4.76 0.39 -14.61
C LEU A 65 -5.24 -0.18 -15.93
N LYS A 66 -4.35 -0.33 -16.91
CA LYS A 66 -4.62 -1.15 -18.10
C LYS A 66 -4.80 -2.63 -17.73
N TYR A 67 -5.35 -3.43 -18.65
CA TYR A 67 -5.33 -4.90 -18.48
C TYR A 67 -3.88 -5.37 -18.32
N ARG A 68 -3.61 -6.22 -17.32
CA ARG A 68 -2.25 -6.62 -16.91
C ARG A 68 -1.37 -5.52 -16.31
N GLY A 69 -1.93 -4.34 -16.04
CA GLY A 69 -1.28 -3.34 -15.19
C GLY A 69 -1.13 -3.84 -13.75
N ARG A 70 -0.14 -3.29 -13.04
CA ARG A 70 0.25 -3.66 -11.68
C ARG A 70 -0.24 -2.62 -10.67
N PHE A 71 -0.80 -3.07 -9.57
CA PHE A 71 -1.10 -2.25 -8.40
C PHE A 71 -0.15 -2.64 -7.27
N ALA A 72 0.57 -1.70 -6.68
CA ALA A 72 1.39 -1.94 -5.49
C ALA A 72 0.90 -1.09 -4.32
N MET A 73 0.76 -1.71 -3.15
CA MET A 73 0.22 -1.06 -1.96
C MET A 73 0.99 -1.44 -0.71
N VAL A 74 1.18 -0.46 0.18
CA VAL A 74 1.60 -0.70 1.56
C VAL A 74 0.38 -0.67 2.46
N HIS A 75 0.27 -1.58 3.42
CA HIS A 75 -0.85 -1.65 4.36
C HIS A 75 -0.43 -2.22 5.73
N LEU A 76 -1.35 -2.26 6.69
CA LEU A 76 -1.16 -2.97 7.95
C LEU A 76 -1.29 -4.50 7.80
N PRO A 77 -0.39 -5.30 8.40
CA PRO A 77 -0.49 -6.76 8.40
C PRO A 77 -1.78 -7.30 9.02
N GLU A 78 -2.35 -6.64 10.03
CA GLU A 78 -3.59 -7.07 10.70
C GLU A 78 -4.82 -7.03 9.77
N ARG A 79 -4.78 -6.21 8.72
CA ARG A 79 -5.86 -6.11 7.71
C ARG A 79 -5.56 -6.95 6.45
N MET A 80 -4.56 -7.84 6.51
CA MET A 80 -4.14 -8.65 5.35
C MET A 80 -5.29 -9.42 4.71
N THR A 81 -6.13 -10.09 5.51
CA THR A 81 -7.25 -10.88 4.99
C THR A 81 -8.26 -10.02 4.24
N GLU A 82 -8.59 -8.84 4.79
CA GLU A 82 -9.48 -7.87 4.15
C GLU A 82 -8.89 -7.34 2.84
N VAL A 83 -7.61 -6.95 2.86
CA VAL A 83 -6.88 -6.42 1.70
C VAL A 83 -6.87 -7.43 0.55
N LEU A 84 -6.44 -8.67 0.82
CA LEU A 84 -6.35 -9.70 -0.22
C LEU A 84 -7.74 -10.04 -0.79
N GLY A 85 -8.76 -10.15 0.08
CA GLY A 85 -10.13 -10.42 -0.35
C GLY A 85 -10.69 -9.32 -1.25
N LYS A 86 -10.53 -8.05 -0.88
CA LYS A 86 -11.03 -6.91 -1.66
C LYS A 86 -10.31 -6.75 -3.00
N LEU A 87 -8.99 -7.00 -3.03
CA LEU A 87 -8.22 -6.99 -4.27
C LEU A 87 -8.74 -8.04 -5.26
N SER A 88 -8.85 -9.30 -4.83
CA SER A 88 -9.37 -10.38 -5.67
C SER A 88 -10.83 -10.11 -6.11
N ALA A 89 -11.69 -9.64 -5.21
CA ALA A 89 -13.08 -9.29 -5.54
C ALA A 89 -13.16 -8.17 -6.60
N ALA A 90 -12.22 -7.23 -6.57
CA ALA A 90 -12.09 -6.18 -7.58
C ALA A 90 -11.37 -6.63 -8.85
N GLY A 91 -11.05 -7.92 -9.03
CA GLY A 91 -10.31 -8.43 -10.19
C GLY A 91 -8.89 -7.85 -10.32
N LEU A 92 -8.31 -7.40 -9.21
CA LEU A 92 -6.90 -7.10 -9.05
C LEU A 92 -6.30 -8.29 -8.30
N GLU A 93 -5.83 -9.29 -9.02
CA GLU A 93 -5.41 -10.54 -8.37
C GLU A 93 -4.07 -10.34 -7.64
N PRO A 94 -3.98 -10.57 -6.31
CA PRO A 94 -2.72 -10.50 -5.58
C PRO A 94 -1.71 -11.49 -6.13
N LYS A 95 -0.52 -11.01 -6.49
CA LYS A 95 0.56 -11.83 -7.08
C LYS A 95 1.78 -11.89 -6.20
N ARG A 96 2.12 -10.83 -5.46
CA ARG A 96 3.24 -10.82 -4.52
C ARG A 96 2.84 -10.22 -3.20
N LEU A 97 3.31 -10.82 -2.12
CA LEU A 97 3.14 -10.33 -0.76
C LEU A 97 4.49 -10.35 -0.05
N GLN A 98 4.83 -9.28 0.67
CA GLN A 98 6.02 -9.22 1.51
C GLN A 98 5.68 -8.58 2.85
N LEU A 99 6.07 -9.23 3.93
CA LEU A 99 5.94 -8.69 5.28
C LEU A 99 7.21 -7.96 5.68
N VAL A 100 7.04 -6.76 6.25
CA VAL A 100 8.13 -5.94 6.76
C VAL A 100 8.18 -6.02 8.27
N TYR A 101 9.36 -6.28 8.78
CA TYR A 101 9.67 -6.49 10.18
C TYR A 101 10.66 -5.41 10.62
N PRO A 102 10.38 -4.68 11.72
CA PRO A 102 11.34 -3.76 12.31
C PRO A 102 12.70 -4.44 12.57
N LYS A 103 12.70 -5.64 13.15
CA LYS A 103 13.91 -6.42 13.44
C LYS A 103 13.60 -7.91 13.49
N LEU A 104 14.64 -8.73 13.51
CA LEU A 104 14.48 -10.18 13.65
C LEU A 104 13.77 -10.51 14.98
N GLY A 105 12.75 -11.36 14.90
CA GLY A 105 11.95 -11.81 16.05
C GLY A 105 10.81 -10.87 16.45
N SER A 106 10.64 -9.70 15.82
CA SER A 106 9.47 -8.85 16.05
C SER A 106 8.25 -9.33 15.26
N LYS A 107 7.06 -8.81 15.57
CA LYS A 107 5.91 -8.88 14.66
C LYS A 107 6.15 -7.98 13.43
N PRO A 108 5.58 -8.31 12.26
CA PRO A 108 5.62 -7.39 11.13
C PRO A 108 4.75 -6.17 11.42
N ASN A 109 5.16 -5.00 10.92
CA ASN A 109 4.40 -3.76 11.06
C ASN A 109 3.92 -3.20 9.72
N MET A 110 4.38 -3.74 8.59
CA MET A 110 3.87 -3.39 7.27
C MET A 110 3.69 -4.63 6.39
N LEU A 111 2.68 -4.55 5.53
CA LEU A 111 2.34 -5.48 4.47
C LEU A 111 2.58 -4.77 3.15
N LEU A 112 3.45 -5.30 2.32
CA LEU A 112 3.60 -4.91 0.91
C LEU A 112 2.81 -5.92 0.08
N VAL A 113 1.92 -5.44 -0.77
CA VAL A 113 1.16 -6.29 -1.70
C VAL A 113 1.25 -5.72 -3.10
N GLU A 114 1.46 -6.60 -4.06
CA GLU A 114 1.30 -6.31 -5.49
C GLU A 114 0.18 -7.17 -6.06
N ALA A 115 -0.70 -6.56 -6.84
CA ALA A 115 -1.78 -7.20 -7.56
C ALA A 115 -1.73 -6.87 -9.05
N ILE A 116 -2.29 -7.74 -9.90
CA ILE A 116 -2.33 -7.55 -11.35
C ILE A 116 -3.78 -7.57 -11.85
N ARG A 117 -4.17 -6.54 -12.61
CA ARG A 117 -5.52 -6.42 -13.17
C ARG A 117 -5.81 -7.57 -14.14
N GLY A 118 -6.85 -8.34 -13.81
CA GLY A 118 -7.35 -9.45 -14.62
C GLY A 118 -6.47 -10.70 -14.63
N ALA A 119 -5.48 -10.81 -13.73
CA ALA A 119 -4.62 -11.97 -13.65
C ALA A 119 -5.31 -13.22 -13.10
N LYS A 120 -4.71 -14.38 -13.39
CA LYS A 120 -5.15 -15.67 -12.83
C LYS A 120 -4.61 -15.81 -11.39
N PRO A 121 -5.32 -16.56 -10.53
CA PRO A 121 -4.91 -16.79 -9.16
C PRO A 121 -3.48 -17.32 -9.00
N GLY A 122 -2.87 -16.98 -7.87
CA GLY A 122 -1.56 -17.48 -7.45
C GLY A 122 -0.75 -16.38 -6.79
N LEU A 123 -0.53 -16.52 -5.49
CA LEU A 123 0.19 -15.57 -4.65
C LEU A 123 1.58 -16.11 -4.31
N GLU A 124 2.61 -15.32 -4.58
CA GLU A 124 3.97 -15.54 -4.09
C GLU A 124 4.17 -14.77 -2.78
N VAL A 125 4.56 -15.48 -1.72
CA VAL A 125 4.98 -14.86 -0.46
C VAL A 125 6.50 -14.72 -0.49
N LEU A 126 6.96 -13.48 -0.54
CA LEU A 126 8.38 -13.14 -0.61
C LEU A 126 9.05 -13.31 0.76
N PRO A 127 10.39 -13.48 0.78
CA PRO A 127 11.16 -13.47 2.02
C PRO A 127 10.87 -12.21 2.85
N PRO A 128 10.85 -12.32 4.19
CA PRO A 128 10.56 -11.19 5.07
C PRO A 128 11.57 -10.06 4.83
N PHE A 129 11.10 -8.82 4.89
CA PHE A 129 11.94 -7.64 4.77
C PHE A 129 12.29 -7.12 6.18
N LEU A 130 13.54 -7.31 6.61
CA LEU A 130 14.03 -6.82 7.90
C LEU A 130 14.57 -5.40 7.76
N VAL A 131 14.09 -4.46 8.57
CA VAL A 131 14.53 -3.06 8.51
C VAL A 131 15.86 -2.85 9.24
N TYR A 132 15.96 -3.36 10.47
CA TYR A 132 17.12 -3.18 11.34
C TYR A 132 17.75 -4.50 11.76
N HIS A 133 19.07 -4.47 11.94
CA HIS A 133 19.82 -5.44 12.72
C HIS A 133 19.50 -5.29 14.23
N GLN A 134 19.96 -6.23 15.06
CA GLN A 134 19.72 -6.19 16.51
C GLN A 134 20.40 -4.99 17.19
N ASP A 135 21.49 -4.49 16.61
CA ASP A 135 22.22 -3.30 17.08
C ASP A 135 21.56 -1.97 16.66
N GLY A 136 20.43 -2.02 15.96
CA GLY A 136 19.70 -0.85 15.49
C GLY A 136 20.21 -0.25 14.19
N THR A 137 21.25 -0.83 13.56
CA THR A 137 21.72 -0.40 12.24
C THR A 137 20.78 -0.90 11.13
N TYR A 138 20.69 -0.17 10.02
CA TYR A 138 19.91 -0.61 8.86
C TYR A 138 20.50 -1.87 8.23
N THR A 139 19.63 -2.78 7.79
CA THR A 139 20.08 -3.96 7.05
C THR A 139 20.61 -3.58 5.66
N ASP A 140 21.48 -4.43 5.10
CA ASP A 140 21.95 -4.29 3.73
C ASP A 140 20.80 -4.19 2.71
N ALA A 141 19.70 -4.90 2.98
CA ALA A 141 18.50 -4.87 2.16
C ALA A 141 17.87 -3.47 2.13
N VAL A 142 17.78 -2.76 3.27
CA VAL A 142 17.32 -1.36 3.32
C VAL A 142 18.33 -0.44 2.65
N MET A 143 19.62 -0.61 2.95
CA MET A 143 20.68 0.22 2.40
C MET A 143 20.77 0.12 0.87
N ALA A 144 20.44 -1.04 0.29
CA ALA A 144 20.36 -1.22 -1.16
C ALA A 144 19.31 -0.30 -1.79
N TYR A 145 18.15 -0.07 -1.15
CA TYR A 145 17.14 0.87 -1.63
C TYR A 145 17.60 2.32 -1.48
N TYR A 146 18.19 2.71 -0.35
CA TYR A 146 18.66 4.10 -0.15
C TYR A 146 19.80 4.50 -1.09
N LYS A 147 20.67 3.56 -1.47
CA LYS A 147 21.72 3.82 -2.47
C LYS A 147 21.15 4.10 -3.86
N GLN A 148 19.97 3.58 -4.19
CA GLN A 148 19.31 3.80 -5.48
C GLN A 148 18.54 5.14 -5.55
N VAL A 149 18.22 5.75 -4.41
CA VAL A 149 17.42 7.00 -4.34
C VAL A 149 18.28 8.27 -4.43
N LYS A 150 19.61 8.16 -4.37
CA LYS A 150 20.52 9.31 -4.65
C LYS A 150 20.51 9.60 -6.16
N THR A 151 19.59 10.48 -6.58
CA THR A 151 19.56 11.11 -7.91
C THR A 151 19.53 12.62 -7.74
#